data_AF-A0A098RY35-F1
#
_entry.id   AF-A0A098RY35-F1
#
_cell.length_a   1.000
_cell.length_b   1.000
_cell.length_c   1.000
_cell.angle_alpha   90.00
_cell.angle_beta   90.00
_cell.angle_gamma   90.00
#
_symmetry.space_group_name_H-M   'P 1'
#
loop_
_entity.id
_entity.type
_entity.pdbx_description
1 polymer ?
#
loop_
_entity_poly.entity_id
_entity_poly.type
_entity_poly.pdbx_seq_one_letter_code
_entity_poly.pdbx_strand_id
1 'polypeptide(L)' 'MTMDRTTLLQQAEQLRRRWFRQLQAIEGEPNWPKGWERLEYLRSLIKQVEQLGEEDWAEQAEAQQLSLIVQEARDL' A
#
# COMPACT_ATOMS: atom_id res chain seq x y z
N MET A 1 17.88 -6.60 6.07
CA MET A 1 17.92 -5.13 6.08
C MET A 1 16.52 -4.66 6.40
N THR A 2 16.32 -4.03 7.56
CA THR A 2 15.03 -3.44 7.96
C THR A 2 14.74 -2.29 7.00
N MET A 3 13.63 -2.36 6.27
CA MET A 3 13.23 -1.30 5.35
C MET A 3 12.89 -0.06 6.17
N ASP A 4 13.52 1.09 5.88
CA ASP A 4 13.18 2.34 6.54
C ASP A 4 11.80 2.86 6.07
N ARG A 5 11.20 3.74 6.86
CA ARG A 5 9.85 4.26 6.65
C ARG A 5 9.68 4.92 5.28
N THR A 6 10.67 5.71 4.88
CA THR A 6 10.64 6.43 3.61
C THR A 6 10.65 5.44 2.45
N THR A 7 11.50 4.42 2.52
CA THR A 7 11.54 3.35 1.53
C THR A 7 10.22 2.57 1.47
N LEU A 8 9.59 2.28 2.62
CA LEU A 8 8.26 1.63 2.66
C LEU A 8 7.20 2.47 1.94
N LEU A 9 7.11 3.75 2.29
CA LEU A 9 6.13 4.68 1.71
C LEU A 9 6.34 4.85 0.20
N GLN A 10 7.59 4.94 -0.25
CA GLN A 10 7.91 5.01 -1.69
C GLN A 10 7.47 3.74 -2.44
N GLN A 11 7.76 2.55 -1.89
CA GLN A 11 7.35 1.28 -2.50
C GLN A 11 5.83 1.14 -2.51
N ALA A 12 5.15 1.54 -1.42
CA ALA A 12 3.70 1.53 -1.35
C ALA A 12 3.05 2.49 -2.37
N GLU A 13 3.59 3.70 -2.56
CA GLU A 13 3.11 4.64 -3.59
C GLU A 13 3.33 4.10 -5.01
N GLN A 14 4.48 3.46 -5.27
CA GLN A 14 4.73 2.81 -6.56
C GLN A 14 3.73 1.68 -6.81
N LEU A 15 3.45 0.86 -5.80
CA LEU A 15 2.46 -0.19 -5.84
C LEU A 15 1.06 0.37 -6.13
N ARG A 16 0.64 1.42 -5.42
CA ARG A 16 -0.64 2.09 -5.64
C ARG A 16 -0.80 2.56 -7.08
N ARG A 17 0.25 3.19 -7.66
CA ARG A 17 0.24 3.63 -9.07
C ARG A 17 0.18 2.46 -10.07
N ARG A 18 0.79 1.32 -9.73
CA ARG A 18 0.70 0.10 -10.56
C ARG A 18 -0.71 -0.49 -10.50
N TRP A 19 -1.27 -0.67 -9.32
CA TRP A 19 -2.62 -1.20 -9.13
C TRP A 19 -3.68 -0.30 -9.75
N PHE A 20 -3.56 1.02 -9.62
CA PHE A 20 -4.48 1.95 -10.28
C PHE A 20 -4.55 1.72 -11.79
N ARG A 21 -3.39 1.58 -12.46
CA ARG A 21 -3.35 1.30 -13.91
C ARG A 21 -3.94 -0.06 -14.27
N GLN A 22 -3.69 -1.09 -13.47
CA GLN A 22 -4.29 -2.41 -13.66
C GLN A 22 -5.81 -2.38 -13.49
N LEU A 23 -6.28 -1.60 -12.52
CA LEU A 23 -7.69 -1.47 -12.22
C LEU A 23 -8.45 -0.73 -13.34
N GLN A 24 -7.84 0.30 -13.93
CA GLN A 24 -8.38 0.96 -15.12
C GLN A 24 -8.53 0.00 -16.32
N ALA A 25 -7.67 -1.02 -16.42
CA ALA A 25 -7.72 -1.99 -17.52
C ALA A 25 -8.87 -3.00 -17.40
N ILE A 26 -9.43 -3.18 -16.21
CA ILE A 26 -10.52 -4.13 -15.92
C ILE A 26 -11.85 -3.41 -15.62
N GLU A 27 -12.00 -2.16 -16.07
CA GLU A 27 -13.22 -1.37 -15.87
C GLU A 27 -14.45 -2.09 -16.44
N GLY A 28 -15.47 -2.27 -15.58
CA GLY A 28 -16.68 -3.01 -15.91
C GLY A 28 -16.64 -4.51 -15.56
N GLU A 29 -15.49 -5.06 -15.13
CA GLU A 29 -15.44 -6.43 -14.63
C GLU A 29 -16.07 -6.57 -13.23
N PRO A 30 -16.62 -7.75 -12.86
CA PRO A 30 -17.20 -7.97 -11.54
C PRO A 30 -16.27 -7.68 -10.36
N ASN A 31 -14.96 -7.79 -10.57
CA ASN A 31 -13.94 -7.53 -9.55
C ASN A 31 -13.49 -6.06 -9.48
N TRP A 32 -13.91 -5.21 -10.42
CA TRP A 32 -13.51 -3.82 -10.49
C TRP A 32 -13.86 -3.01 -9.24
N PRO A 33 -15.08 -3.11 -8.65
CA PRO A 33 -15.40 -2.40 -7.40
C PRO A 33 -14.51 -2.82 -6.23
N LYS A 34 -14.25 -4.13 -6.08
CA LYS A 34 -13.37 -4.67 -5.02
C LYS A 34 -11.92 -4.23 -5.19
N GLY A 35 -11.46 -4.11 -6.43
CA GLY A 35 -10.13 -3.58 -6.73
C GLY A 35 -10.00 -2.10 -6.32
N TRP A 36 -11.07 -1.31 -6.48
CA TRP A 36 -11.12 0.08 -6.01
C TRP A 36 -11.10 0.18 -4.50
N GLU A 37 -11.88 -0.64 -3.79
CA GLU A 37 -11.84 -0.71 -2.32
C GLU A 37 -10.43 -1.02 -1.81
N ARG A 38 -9.73 -1.98 -2.44
CA ARG A 38 -8.35 -2.34 -2.09
C ARG A 38 -7.37 -1.19 -2.36
N LEU A 39 -7.56 -0.45 -3.45
CA LEU A 39 -6.73 0.71 -3.79
C LEU A 39 -6.91 1.87 -2.79
N GLU A 40 -8.15 2.16 -2.42
CA GLU A 40 -8.48 3.18 -1.42
C GLU A 40 -7.96 2.80 -0.04
N TYR A 41 -8.04 1.52 0.32
CA TYR A 41 -7.47 0.99 1.55
C TYR A 41 -5.95 1.20 1.61
N LEU A 42 -5.22 0.86 0.54
CA LEU A 42 -3.78 1.13 0.45
C LEU A 42 -3.47 2.62 0.57
N ARG A 43 -4.25 3.50 -0.08
CA ARG A 43 -4.09 4.96 0.03
C ARG A 43 -4.26 5.44 1.48
N SER A 44 -5.23 4.89 2.20
CA SER A 44 -5.48 5.22 3.60
C SER A 44 -4.31 4.81 4.50
N LEU A 45 -3.78 3.59 4.32
CA LEU A 45 -2.63 3.11 5.08
C LEU A 45 -1.38 3.95 4.84
N ILE A 46 -1.08 4.31 3.58
CA ILE A 46 0.04 5.20 3.26
C ILE A 46 -0.07 6.50 4.05
N LYS A 47 -1.24 7.14 4.02
CA LYS A 47 -1.49 8.39 4.74
C LYS A 47 -1.35 8.25 6.26
N GLN A 48 -1.84 7.15 6.82
CA GLN A 48 -1.71 6.88 8.25
C GLN A 48 -0.23 6.71 8.63
N VAL A 49 0.52 5.93 7.86
CA VAL A 49 1.96 5.72 8.09
C VAL A 49 2.77 7.01 7.85
N GLU A 50 2.36 7.88 6.92
CA GLU A 50 2.91 9.24 6.73
C GLU A 50 2.70 10.18 7.92
N GLN A 51 1.69 9.92 8.75
CA GLN A 51 1.40 10.73 9.94
C GLN A 51 2.09 10.19 11.21
N LEU A 52 2.60 8.96 11.18
CA LEU A 52 3.37 8.41 12.30
C LEU A 52 4.68 9.19 12.50
N GLY A 53 5.12 9.30 13.76
CA GLY A 53 6.44 9.80 14.10
C GLY A 53 7.55 8.87 13.57
N GLU A 54 8.80 9.32 13.59
CA GLU A 54 9.95 8.45 13.22
C GLU A 54 10.27 7.41 14.30
N GLU A 55 9.83 7.63 15.54
CA GLU A 55 9.99 6.68 16.64
C GLU A 55 8.87 5.64 16.61
N ASP A 56 9.26 4.37 16.78
CA ASP A 56 8.36 3.21 16.92
C ASP A 56 7.31 3.01 15.82
N TRP A 57 7.44 3.69 14.67
CA TRP A 57 6.51 3.56 13.55
C TRP A 57 6.40 2.11 13.07
N ALA A 58 7.49 1.34 13.13
CA ALA A 58 7.52 -0.05 12.71
C ALA A 58 6.71 -0.98 13.63
N GLU A 59 6.44 -0.56 14.86
CA GLU A 59 5.60 -1.30 15.82
C GLU A 59 4.11 -1.00 15.63
N GLN A 60 3.77 0.08 14.91
CA GLN A 60 2.39 0.44 14.62
C GLN A 60 1.74 -0.56 13.64
N ALA A 61 0.50 -0.92 13.91
CA ALA A 61 -0.24 -1.92 13.15
C ALA A 61 -0.35 -1.54 11.66
N GLU A 62 -0.56 -0.25 11.39
CA GLU A 62 -0.70 0.31 10.04
C GLU A 62 0.59 0.14 9.23
N ALA A 63 1.75 0.33 9.87
CA ALA A 63 3.04 0.16 9.22
C ALA A 63 3.35 -1.31 8.93
N GLN A 64 3.03 -2.21 9.87
CA GLN A 64 3.18 -3.64 9.66
C GLN A 64 2.29 -4.11 8.50
N GLN A 65 1.04 -3.66 8.47
CA GLN A 65 0.10 -4.01 7.41
C GLN A 65 0.52 -3.45 6.06
N LEU A 66 1.00 -2.21 6.00
CA LEU A 66 1.55 -1.63 4.77
C LEU A 66 2.77 -2.42 4.28
N SER A 67 3.66 -2.83 5.19
CA SER A 67 4.84 -3.63 4.88
C SER A 67 4.47 -5.00 4.32
N LEU A 68 3.49 -5.68 4.91
CA LEU A 68 2.97 -6.96 4.40
C LEU A 68 2.42 -6.81 2.98
N ILE A 69 1.58 -5.80 2.73
CA ILE A 69 1.01 -5.56 1.40
C ILE A 69 2.11 -5.32 0.35
N VAL A 70 3.13 -4.54 0.70
CA VAL A 70 4.27 -4.26 -0.19
C VAL A 70 5.10 -5.52 -0.45
N GLN A 71 5.32 -6.36 0.56
CA GLN A 71 6.05 -7.62 0.42
C GLN A 71 5.28 -8.62 -0.46
N GLU A 72 4.00 -8.86 -0.16
CA GLU A 72 3.15 -9.75 -0.95
C GLU A 72 3.11 -9.33 -2.44
N ALA A 73 3.04 -8.03 -2.71
CA ALA A 73 3.00 -7.54 -4.09
C ALA A 73 4.36 -7.61 -4.83
N ARG A 74 5.46 -7.81 -4.10
CA ARG A 74 6.80 -8.01 -4.67
C ARG A 74 7.05 -9.47 -5.03
N ASP A 75 6.42 -10.39 -4.30
CA ASP A 75 6.52 -11.83 -4.52
C ASP A 75 5.55 -12.35 -5.61
N LEU A 76 4.70 -11.48 -6.15
CA LEU A 76 3.76 -11.73 -7.27
C LEU A 76 4.29 -11.23 -8.63
#